data_AF-A0A920HPA6-F1
#
_entry.id   AF-A0A920HPA6-F1
#
_cell.length_a   1.000
_cell.length_b   1.000
_cell.length_c   1.000
_cell.angle_alpha   90.00
_cell.angle_beta   90.00
_cell.angle_gamma   90.00
#
_symmetry.space_group_name_H-M   'P 1'
#
loop_
_entity.id
_entity.type
_entity.pdbx_description
1 polymer ?
#
loop_
_entity_poly.entity_id
_entity_poly.type
_entity_poly.pdbx_seq_one_letter_code
_entity_poly.pdbx_strand_id
1 'polypeptide(L)'
;MLVFVLIDPVFFNFLDNQPTLFLCIFIFTILVGLGFAYNWYGDMLAVISLLNSLSGIAAAFAGLLLLNNVLIVAGSLVGASGLILTVIMAKAMNRTIGNILFVGYASSSSSTASGKDQGEVKPINTEDAFLILENASSVLIVPGYGMAVAQAQHVVRELGELMEENGTNVKYGIHPVAGRMPGHMNVLLAEANVSYDLLLEPEDINPAMDTYDVAIVIGANDVVNPSATEEPGSPIYGMPIIEVHNAKTVFVLKRSMSSGFAGVQNPLFFKDNTRMLFGDAKESISGVVSEFKD
;
A
#
# COMPACT_ATOMS: atom_id res chain seq x y z
N MET A 1 7.45 -18.44 22.46
CA MET A 1 8.54 -19.24 21.85
C MET A 1 9.93 -18.64 22.07
N LEU A 2 10.09 -17.31 22.14
CA LEU A 2 11.38 -16.62 22.28
C LEU A 2 12.08 -16.75 23.65
N VAL A 3 11.39 -17.20 24.70
CA VAL A 3 11.97 -17.41 26.06
C VAL A 3 12.22 -18.90 26.36
N PHE A 4 11.72 -19.82 25.53
CA PHE A 4 11.76 -21.26 25.82
C PHE A 4 12.94 -22.02 25.19
N VAL A 5 13.62 -21.45 24.20
CA VAL A 5 14.70 -22.14 23.45
C VAL A 5 16.09 -21.89 24.06
N LEU A 6 16.20 -20.99 25.05
CA LEU A 6 17.38 -20.90 25.92
C LEU A 6 17.38 -21.97 27.04
N ILE A 7 16.36 -22.82 27.09
CA ILE A 7 16.22 -23.85 28.12
C ILE A 7 16.80 -25.16 27.60
N ASP A 8 18.05 -25.38 27.97
CA ASP A 8 18.63 -26.64 28.45
C ASP A 8 18.45 -27.89 27.54
N PRO A 9 19.53 -28.55 27.07
CA PRO A 9 19.44 -29.86 26.38
C PRO A 9 18.59 -30.91 27.12
N VAL A 10 18.34 -30.73 28.43
CA VAL A 10 17.41 -31.53 29.24
C VAL A 10 15.95 -31.43 28.76
N PHE A 11 15.47 -30.27 28.32
CA PHE A 11 14.06 -30.10 27.88
C PHE A 11 13.79 -30.80 26.55
N PHE A 12 14.76 -30.78 25.63
CA PHE A 12 14.63 -31.48 24.35
C PHE A 12 14.64 -33.00 24.54
N ASN A 13 15.51 -33.52 25.42
CA ASN A 13 15.52 -34.94 25.81
C ASN A 13 14.24 -35.37 26.57
N PHE A 14 13.59 -34.46 27.29
CA PHE A 14 12.31 -34.71 27.95
C PHE A 14 11.15 -34.83 26.94
N LEU A 15 11.13 -33.99 25.92
CA LEU A 15 10.12 -34.03 24.85
C LEU A 15 10.25 -35.28 23.96
N ASP A 16 11.49 -35.71 23.67
CA ASP A 16 11.74 -36.90 22.85
C ASP A 16 11.25 -38.19 23.54
N ASN A 17 11.26 -38.21 24.89
CA ASN A 17 10.71 -39.30 25.70
C ASN A 17 9.18 -39.25 25.88
N GLN A 18 8.49 -38.21 25.40
CA GLN A 18 7.03 -38.02 25.55
C GLN A 18 6.39 -37.58 24.21
N PRO A 19 6.23 -38.50 23.24
CA PRO A 19 5.75 -38.18 21.89
C PRO A 19 4.33 -37.57 21.87
N THR A 20 3.50 -37.90 22.86
CA THR A 20 2.17 -37.33 23.04
C THR A 20 2.23 -35.83 23.37
N LEU A 21 3.16 -35.42 24.23
CA LEU A 21 3.32 -34.02 24.64
C LEU A 21 3.87 -33.17 23.49
N PHE A 22 4.83 -33.71 22.72
CA PHE A 22 5.31 -33.09 21.48
C PHE A 22 4.16 -32.87 20.47
N LEU A 23 3.34 -33.89 20.23
CA LEU A 23 2.21 -33.81 19.29
C LEU A 23 1.15 -32.80 19.76
N CYS A 24 0.86 -32.74 21.06
CA CYS A 24 -0.03 -31.72 21.62
C CYS A 24 0.48 -30.29 21.40
N ILE A 25 1.77 -30.04 21.64
CA ILE A 25 2.38 -28.72 21.41
C ILE A 25 2.37 -28.37 19.92
N PHE A 26 2.64 -29.33 19.04
CA PHE A 26 2.64 -29.13 17.60
C PHE A 26 1.24 -28.72 17.09
N ILE A 27 0.21 -29.46 17.49
CA ILE A 27 -1.19 -29.13 17.14
C ILE A 27 -1.59 -27.77 17.72
N PHE A 28 -1.23 -27.49 18.98
CA PHE A 28 -1.51 -26.20 19.59
C PHE A 28 -0.85 -25.03 18.83
N THR A 29 0.38 -25.21 18.37
CA THR A 29 1.10 -24.18 17.60
C THR A 29 0.44 -23.92 16.25
N ILE A 30 -0.02 -24.97 15.56
CA ILE A 30 -0.79 -24.82 14.31
C ILE A 30 -2.10 -24.06 14.56
N LEU A 31 -2.84 -24.41 15.61
CA LEU A 31 -4.08 -23.74 15.97
C LEU A 31 -3.87 -22.27 16.31
N VAL A 32 -2.81 -21.95 17.06
CA VAL A 32 -2.42 -20.56 17.34
C VAL A 32 -2.06 -19.82 16.06
N GLY A 33 -1.30 -20.45 15.15
CA GLY A 33 -0.95 -19.87 13.85
C GLY A 33 -2.16 -19.58 12.96
N LEU A 34 -3.11 -20.51 12.89
CA LEU A 34 -4.38 -20.34 12.17
C LEU A 34 -5.26 -19.25 12.80
N GLY A 35 -5.36 -19.23 14.13
CA GLY A 35 -6.07 -18.18 14.86
C GLY A 35 -5.47 -16.80 14.65
N PHE A 36 -4.14 -16.71 14.61
CA PHE A 36 -3.42 -15.46 14.32
C PHE A 36 -3.68 -14.98 12.88
N ALA A 37 -3.67 -15.88 11.90
CA ALA A 37 -3.91 -15.54 10.50
C ALA A 37 -5.37 -15.13 10.22
N TYR A 38 -6.34 -15.79 10.85
CA TYR A 38 -7.78 -15.54 10.61
C TYR A 38 -8.22 -14.13 11.05
N ASN A 39 -7.74 -13.66 12.20
CA ASN A 39 -8.17 -12.38 12.77
C ASN A 39 -7.61 -11.14 12.05
N TRP A 40 -6.71 -11.33 11.07
CA TRP A 40 -5.92 -10.24 10.48
C TRP A 40 -6.22 -9.87 9.02
N TYR A 41 -7.42 -10.19 8.53
CA TYR A 41 -7.83 -9.92 7.16
C TYR A 41 -7.74 -8.44 6.74
N GLY A 42 -7.78 -7.51 7.71
CA GLY A 42 -7.49 -6.09 7.51
C GLY A 42 -6.01 -5.86 7.16
N ASP A 43 -5.10 -5.93 8.13
CA ASP A 43 -3.70 -5.50 7.93
C ASP A 43 -2.79 -6.59 7.31
N MET A 44 -3.28 -7.26 6.27
CA MET A 44 -2.65 -8.44 5.68
C MET A 44 -1.17 -8.19 5.28
N LEU A 45 -0.85 -6.98 4.81
CA LEU A 45 0.51 -6.59 4.39
C LEU A 45 1.52 -6.67 5.53
N ALA A 46 1.20 -6.06 6.67
CA ALA A 46 2.12 -6.00 7.80
C ALA A 46 2.27 -7.38 8.46
N VAL A 47 1.21 -8.19 8.44
CA VAL A 47 1.26 -9.58 8.91
C VAL A 47 2.11 -10.46 8.01
N ILE A 48 2.02 -10.33 6.68
CA ILE A 48 2.89 -11.07 5.75
C ILE A 48 4.36 -10.75 6.04
N SER A 49 4.71 -9.48 6.18
CA SER A 49 6.08 -9.05 6.48
C SER A 49 6.56 -9.59 7.84
N LEU A 50 5.70 -9.58 8.87
CA LEU A 50 6.03 -10.12 10.18
C LEU A 50 6.20 -11.64 10.16
N LEU A 51 5.30 -12.38 9.50
CA LEU A 51 5.41 -13.84 9.37
C LEU A 51 6.65 -14.24 8.57
N ASN A 52 7.03 -13.45 7.57
CA ASN A 52 8.29 -13.63 6.84
C ASN A 52 9.50 -13.47 7.76
N SER A 53 9.50 -12.45 8.63
CA SER A 53 10.55 -12.30 9.64
C SER A 53 10.60 -13.48 10.63
N LEU A 54 9.45 -13.91 11.14
CA LEU A 54 9.36 -15.03 12.08
C LEU A 54 9.83 -16.35 11.45
N SER A 55 9.58 -16.56 10.16
CA SER A 55 10.12 -17.68 9.38
C SER A 55 11.66 -17.65 9.35
N GLY A 56 12.25 -16.49 9.08
CA GLY A 56 13.71 -16.31 9.11
C GLY A 56 14.32 -16.59 10.49
N ILE A 57 13.71 -16.05 11.55
CA ILE A 57 14.12 -16.31 12.93
C ILE A 57 14.03 -17.80 13.27
N ALA A 58 12.93 -18.47 12.88
CA ALA A 58 12.76 -19.91 13.09
C ALA A 58 13.83 -20.73 12.33
N ALA A 59 14.16 -20.34 11.09
CA ALA A 59 15.25 -20.96 10.33
C ALA A 59 16.61 -20.76 11.03
N ALA A 60 16.89 -19.57 11.56
CA ALA A 60 18.12 -19.33 12.30
C ALA A 60 18.25 -20.24 13.54
N PHE A 61 17.14 -20.44 14.27
CA PHE A 61 17.10 -21.37 15.40
C PHE A 61 17.28 -22.83 14.99
N ALA A 62 16.65 -23.26 13.89
CA ALA A 62 16.90 -24.58 13.31
C ALA A 62 18.38 -24.75 12.91
N GLY A 63 19.00 -23.68 12.40
CA GLY A 63 20.44 -23.63 12.11
C GLY A 63 21.31 -23.82 13.35
N LEU A 64 20.96 -23.18 14.47
CA LEU A 64 21.65 -23.36 15.76
C LEU A 64 21.54 -24.81 16.26
N LEU A 65 20.35 -25.42 16.18
CA LEU A 65 20.12 -26.82 16.57
C LEU A 65 20.90 -27.81 15.72
N LEU A 66 20.99 -27.55 14.40
CA LEU A 66 21.70 -28.41 13.45
C LEU A 66 23.20 -28.07 13.34
N LEU A 67 23.68 -27.08 14.09
CA LEU A 67 25.04 -26.53 13.98
C LEU A 67 25.40 -26.15 12.52
N ASN A 68 24.42 -25.66 11.76
CA ASN A 68 24.58 -25.28 10.36
C ASN A 68 24.70 -23.76 10.19
N ASN A 69 25.94 -23.30 9.97
CA ASN A 69 26.26 -21.88 9.82
C ASN A 69 25.51 -21.19 8.67
N VAL A 70 25.28 -21.89 7.55
CA VAL A 70 24.56 -21.31 6.40
C VAL A 70 23.12 -20.99 6.79
N LEU A 71 22.47 -21.91 7.52
CA LEU A 71 21.09 -21.75 7.95
C LEU A 71 20.95 -20.67 9.03
N ILE A 72 21.94 -20.54 9.92
CA ILE A 72 22.01 -19.45 10.92
C ILE A 72 22.11 -18.09 10.22
N VAL A 73 23.05 -17.96 9.28
CA VAL A 73 23.31 -16.69 8.59
C VAL A 73 22.13 -16.32 7.68
N ALA A 74 21.62 -17.25 6.88
CA ALA A 74 20.47 -17.00 6.01
C ALA A 74 19.21 -16.67 6.81
N GLY A 75 18.91 -17.44 7.87
CA GLY A 75 17.75 -17.21 8.71
C GLY A 75 17.81 -15.87 9.44
N SER A 76 18.95 -15.51 10.03
CA SER A 76 19.12 -14.22 10.72
C SER A 76 19.00 -13.04 9.76
N LEU A 77 19.51 -13.15 8.53
CA LEU A 77 19.38 -12.11 7.51
C LEU A 77 17.93 -11.91 7.07
N VAL A 78 17.19 -13.00 6.79
CA VAL A 78 15.75 -12.94 6.45
C VAL A 78 14.94 -12.39 7.62
N GLY A 79 15.23 -12.84 8.83
CA GLY A 79 14.56 -12.39 10.05
C GLY A 79 14.73 -10.89 10.30
N ALA A 80 15.96 -10.39 10.23
CA ALA A 80 16.27 -8.97 10.41
C ALA A 80 15.62 -8.10 9.32
N SER A 81 15.75 -8.51 8.05
CA SER A 81 15.16 -7.80 6.91
C SER A 81 13.63 -7.67 7.02
N GLY A 82 12.94 -8.77 7.34
CA GLY A 82 11.48 -8.76 7.52
C GLY A 82 11.04 -7.89 8.69
N LEU A 83 11.79 -7.83 9.80
CA LEU A 83 11.48 -6.94 10.92
C LEU A 83 11.63 -5.48 10.54
N ILE A 84 12.71 -5.12 9.84
CA ILE A 84 12.94 -3.75 9.35
C ILE A 84 11.81 -3.33 8.40
N LEU A 85 11.45 -4.20 7.44
CA LEU A 85 10.35 -3.94 6.52
C LEU A 85 9.03 -3.73 7.27
N THR A 86 8.75 -4.55 8.27
CA THR A 86 7.55 -4.42 9.11
C THR A 86 7.51 -3.07 9.84
N VAL A 87 8.64 -2.58 10.36
CA VAL A 87 8.76 -1.25 10.99
C VAL A 87 8.49 -0.13 9.98
N ILE A 88 9.08 -0.21 8.79
CA ILE A 88 8.91 0.80 7.74
C ILE A 88 7.44 0.88 7.32
N MET A 89 6.78 -0.26 7.12
CA MET A 89 5.36 -0.32 6.77
C MET A 89 4.47 0.23 7.88
N ALA A 90 4.75 -0.14 9.14
CA ALA A 90 4.02 0.36 10.29
C ALA A 90 4.10 1.89 10.39
N LYS A 91 5.31 2.44 10.21
CA LYS A 91 5.55 3.90 10.17
C LYS A 91 4.81 4.56 9.01
N ALA A 92 4.84 3.96 7.82
CA ALA A 92 4.15 4.49 6.64
C ALA A 92 2.61 4.45 6.76
N MET A 93 2.05 3.58 7.62
CA MET A 93 0.63 3.54 7.96
C MET A 93 0.27 4.40 9.18
N ASN A 94 1.23 5.10 9.78
CA ASN A 94 1.13 5.76 11.08
C ASN A 94 0.55 4.87 12.20
N ARG A 95 0.97 3.61 12.26
CA ARG A 95 0.54 2.63 13.26
C ARG A 95 1.73 1.98 13.94
N THR A 96 1.60 1.61 15.21
CA THR A 96 2.65 0.87 15.92
C THR A 96 2.54 -0.63 15.64
N ILE A 97 3.66 -1.37 15.77
CA ILE A 97 3.67 -2.84 15.64
C ILE A 97 2.71 -3.47 16.63
N GLY A 98 2.61 -2.94 17.85
CA GLY A 98 1.65 -3.39 18.85
C GLY A 98 0.19 -3.25 18.38
N ASN A 99 -0.16 -2.10 17.80
CA ASN A 99 -1.49 -1.92 17.22
C ASN A 99 -1.71 -2.89 16.06
N ILE A 100 -0.72 -3.08 15.19
CA ILE A 100 -0.79 -4.06 14.10
C ILE A 100 -0.84 -5.50 14.60
N LEU A 101 -0.41 -5.81 15.83
CA LEU A 101 -0.41 -7.16 16.41
C LEU A 101 -1.63 -7.45 17.30
N PHE A 102 -2.36 -6.43 17.74
CA PHE A 102 -3.48 -6.57 18.68
C PHE A 102 -4.77 -5.90 18.22
N VAL A 103 -4.83 -5.22 17.07
CA VAL A 103 -6.05 -4.58 16.57
C VAL A 103 -7.20 -5.57 16.33
N GLY A 104 -6.93 -6.81 15.90
CA GLY A 104 -7.96 -7.86 15.84
C GLY A 104 -8.55 -8.27 17.20
N TYR A 105 -7.88 -7.95 18.31
CA TYR A 105 -8.36 -8.21 19.68
C TYR A 105 -8.94 -6.97 20.37
N ALA A 106 -8.70 -5.76 19.84
CA ALA A 106 -9.09 -4.49 20.47
C ALA A 106 -10.15 -3.68 19.71
N SER A 107 -10.63 -4.15 18.54
CA SER A 107 -11.59 -3.41 17.73
C SER A 107 -13.04 -3.57 18.22
N SER A 108 -13.36 -2.97 19.37
CA SER A 108 -14.75 -2.67 19.78
C SER A 108 -15.06 -1.16 19.77
N SER A 109 -14.25 -0.35 19.07
CA SER A 109 -14.48 1.10 19.00
C SER A 109 -14.33 1.60 17.57
N SER A 110 -15.30 1.28 16.72
CA SER A 110 -15.49 2.03 15.47
C SER A 110 -16.00 3.42 15.84
N SER A 111 -15.10 4.38 15.97
CA SER A 111 -15.46 5.79 15.95
C SER A 111 -15.94 6.12 14.53
N THR A 112 -17.26 6.10 14.36
CA THR A 112 -17.93 6.62 13.17
C THR A 112 -17.60 8.12 13.10
N ALA A 113 -16.67 8.49 12.22
CA ALA A 113 -16.53 9.90 11.87
C ALA A 113 -17.84 10.32 11.19
N SER A 114 -18.58 11.22 11.85
CA SER A 114 -19.80 11.83 11.32
C SER A 114 -19.53 12.39 9.94
N GLY A 115 -20.28 11.91 8.95
CA GLY A 115 -20.34 12.53 7.63
C GLY A 115 -20.79 13.98 7.79
N LYS A 116 -19.86 14.91 7.57
CA LYS A 116 -20.24 16.27 7.18
C LYS A 116 -20.90 16.18 5.80
N ASP A 117 -21.89 17.03 5.56
CA ASP A 117 -22.43 17.27 4.22
C ASP A 117 -21.26 17.56 3.27
N GLN A 118 -20.94 16.57 2.44
CA GLN A 118 -19.87 16.67 1.46
C GLN A 118 -20.45 17.26 0.19
N GLY A 119 -19.66 18.10 -0.48
CA GLY A 119 -20.07 18.85 -1.66
C GLY A 119 -20.51 17.97 -2.83
N GLU A 120 -20.77 18.59 -3.97
CA GLU A 120 -21.15 17.86 -5.17
C GLU A 120 -19.92 17.29 -5.88
N VAL A 121 -20.01 16.04 -6.33
CA VAL A 121 -18.98 15.40 -7.13
C VAL A 121 -19.05 15.92 -8.56
N LYS A 122 -17.91 16.25 -9.17
CA LYS A 122 -17.81 16.77 -10.54
C LYS A 122 -17.32 15.67 -11.49
N PRO A 123 -18.21 14.90 -12.16
CA PRO A 123 -17.79 13.90 -13.14
C PRO A 123 -17.19 14.55 -14.39
N ILE A 124 -16.33 13.82 -15.08
CA ILE A 124 -15.76 14.19 -16.39
C ILE A 124 -15.75 12.95 -17.31
N ASN A 125 -15.92 13.15 -18.61
CA ASN A 125 -15.78 12.10 -19.62
C ASN A 125 -14.31 12.00 -20.09
N THR A 126 -14.00 11.03 -20.94
CA THR A 126 -12.64 10.83 -21.48
C THR A 126 -12.23 11.94 -22.44
N GLU A 127 -13.16 12.43 -23.26
CA GLU A 127 -12.94 13.48 -24.27
C GLU A 127 -12.54 14.81 -23.61
N ASP A 128 -13.28 15.27 -22.59
CA ASP A 128 -12.96 16.51 -21.86
C ASP A 128 -11.68 16.34 -21.02
N ALA A 129 -11.43 15.13 -20.50
CA ALA A 129 -10.19 14.84 -19.78
C ALA A 129 -8.98 14.92 -20.72
N PHE A 130 -9.10 14.41 -21.95
CA PHE A 130 -8.07 14.52 -22.97
C PHE A 130 -7.70 15.98 -23.26
N LEU A 131 -8.69 16.86 -23.51
CA LEU A 131 -8.46 18.28 -23.80
C LEU A 131 -7.66 18.99 -22.70
N ILE A 132 -7.88 18.62 -21.44
CA ILE A 132 -7.14 19.18 -20.31
C ILE A 132 -5.71 18.62 -20.25
N LEU A 133 -5.54 17.31 -20.52
CA LEU A 133 -4.24 16.64 -20.49
C LEU A 133 -3.33 17.08 -21.65
N GLU A 134 -3.89 17.26 -22.84
CA GLU A 134 -3.17 17.72 -24.03
C GLU A 134 -2.53 19.10 -23.80
N ASN A 135 -3.19 19.97 -23.04
CA ASN A 135 -2.70 21.32 -22.73
C ASN A 135 -1.85 21.39 -21.45
N ALA A 136 -1.65 20.28 -20.74
CA ALA A 136 -0.89 20.26 -19.49
C ALA A 136 0.62 20.27 -19.77
N SER A 137 1.37 21.14 -19.09
CA SER A 137 2.84 21.16 -19.19
C SER A 137 3.50 20.22 -18.17
N SER A 138 2.80 19.90 -17.08
CA SER A 138 3.29 19.04 -16.01
C SER A 138 2.19 18.14 -15.45
N VAL A 139 2.45 16.83 -15.45
CA VAL A 139 1.49 15.81 -15.02
C VAL A 139 2.12 14.89 -13.99
N LEU A 140 1.44 14.69 -12.88
CA LEU A 140 1.79 13.72 -11.85
C LEU A 140 0.82 12.55 -11.88
N ILE A 141 1.30 11.34 -12.15
CA ILE A 141 0.51 10.11 -12.10
C ILE A 141 0.69 9.46 -10.72
N VAL A 142 -0.40 9.25 -9.99
CA VAL A 142 -0.41 8.60 -8.67
C VAL A 142 -1.13 7.26 -8.76
N PRO A 143 -0.40 6.16 -8.98
CA PRO A 143 -1.00 4.83 -9.09
C PRO A 143 -1.41 4.28 -7.73
N GLY A 144 -2.52 3.52 -7.73
CA GLY A 144 -3.04 2.84 -6.56
C GLY A 144 -3.46 1.40 -6.83
N TYR A 145 -4.11 0.78 -5.84
CA TYR A 145 -4.52 -0.62 -5.95
C TYR A 145 -5.49 -0.88 -7.10
N GLY A 146 -6.35 0.08 -7.45
CA GLY A 146 -7.26 -0.07 -8.59
C GLY A 146 -6.55 -0.25 -9.93
N MET A 147 -5.37 0.35 -10.11
CA MET A 147 -4.52 0.13 -11.30
C MET A 147 -4.06 -1.34 -11.39
N ALA A 148 -3.64 -1.91 -10.26
CA ALA A 148 -3.20 -3.30 -10.17
C ALA A 148 -4.35 -4.28 -10.43
N VAL A 149 -5.54 -4.01 -9.89
CA VAL A 149 -6.72 -4.87 -10.12
C VAL A 149 -7.15 -4.85 -11.60
N ALA A 150 -7.07 -3.70 -12.25
CA ALA A 150 -7.40 -3.55 -13.66
C ALA A 150 -6.28 -3.99 -14.63
N GLN A 151 -5.07 -4.29 -14.13
CA GLN A 151 -3.89 -4.58 -14.94
C GLN A 151 -3.63 -3.46 -15.97
N ALA A 152 -3.69 -2.21 -15.51
CA ALA A 152 -3.62 -1.02 -16.35
C ALA A 152 -2.19 -0.46 -16.52
N GLN A 153 -1.17 -1.04 -15.88
CA GLN A 153 0.19 -0.49 -15.83
C GLN A 153 0.80 -0.20 -17.21
N HIS A 154 0.56 -1.05 -18.21
CA HIS A 154 1.08 -0.85 -19.57
C HIS A 154 0.39 0.31 -20.29
N VAL A 155 -0.93 0.46 -20.10
CA VAL A 155 -1.69 1.55 -20.73
C VAL A 155 -1.37 2.89 -20.05
N VAL A 156 -1.12 2.87 -18.74
CA VAL A 156 -0.65 4.05 -18.02
C VAL A 156 0.73 4.49 -18.51
N ARG A 157 1.63 3.53 -18.78
CA ARG A 157 2.94 3.86 -19.39
C ARG A 157 2.77 4.45 -20.79
N GLU A 158 1.94 3.85 -21.62
CA GLU A 158 1.64 4.35 -22.97
C GLU A 158 1.07 5.77 -22.95
N LEU A 159 0.12 6.07 -22.03
CA LEU A 159 -0.38 7.42 -21.83
C LEU A 159 0.76 8.39 -21.44
N GLY A 160 1.63 7.96 -20.54
CA GLY A 160 2.81 8.73 -20.13
C GLY A 160 3.73 9.06 -21.30
N GLU A 161 4.01 8.09 -22.18
CA GLU A 161 4.85 8.27 -23.37
C GLU A 161 4.22 9.26 -24.37
N LEU A 162 2.92 9.15 -24.63
CA LEU A 162 2.22 10.08 -25.52
C LEU A 162 2.23 11.52 -24.99
N MET A 163 2.06 11.69 -23.67
CA MET A 163 2.18 13.01 -23.05
C MET A 163 3.62 13.54 -23.10
N GLU A 164 4.63 12.70 -22.87
CA GLU A 164 6.05 13.06 -23.00
C GLU A 164 6.40 13.47 -24.44
N GLU A 165 5.86 12.78 -25.45
CA GLU A 165 6.01 13.13 -26.88
C GLU A 165 5.37 14.48 -27.23
N ASN A 166 4.26 14.83 -26.57
CA ASN A 166 3.63 16.16 -26.67
C ASN A 166 4.34 17.25 -25.85
N GLY A 167 5.48 16.93 -25.21
CA GLY A 167 6.30 17.89 -24.47
C GLY A 167 5.88 18.11 -23.02
N THR A 168 4.95 17.31 -22.50
CA THR A 168 4.53 17.35 -21.09
C THR A 168 5.55 16.66 -20.21
N ASN A 169 5.90 17.26 -19.06
CA ASN A 169 6.73 16.61 -18.05
C ASN A 169 5.90 15.66 -17.19
N VAL A 170 6.08 14.34 -17.38
CA VAL A 170 5.35 13.29 -16.66
C VAL A 170 6.20 12.71 -15.53
N LYS A 171 5.63 12.65 -14.33
CA LYS A 171 6.25 12.01 -13.15
C LYS A 171 5.26 11.06 -12.47
N TYR A 172 5.79 10.10 -11.71
CA TYR A 172 5.00 9.10 -11.01
C TYR A 172 5.20 9.24 -9.49
N GLY A 173 4.14 9.55 -8.77
CA GLY A 173 4.15 9.66 -7.30
C GLY A 173 3.84 8.32 -6.65
N ILE A 174 4.83 7.69 -6.02
CA ILE A 174 4.69 6.36 -5.44
C ILE A 174 4.57 6.44 -3.93
N HIS A 175 3.40 6.05 -3.40
CA HIS A 175 3.24 5.92 -1.97
C HIS A 175 3.77 4.55 -1.48
N PRO A 176 4.57 4.48 -0.39
CA PRO A 176 5.18 3.22 0.06
C PRO A 176 4.18 2.10 0.38
N VAL A 177 2.98 2.46 0.81
CA VAL A 177 1.88 1.52 1.13
C VAL A 177 0.75 1.52 0.08
N ALA A 178 0.99 2.09 -1.11
CA ALA A 178 0.05 1.95 -2.21
C ALA A 178 -0.04 0.47 -2.64
N GLY A 179 -1.25 -0.08 -2.65
CA GLY A 179 -1.52 -1.44 -3.12
C GLY A 179 -1.83 -2.45 -2.00
N ARG A 180 -1.25 -3.65 -2.14
CA ARG A 180 -1.44 -4.82 -1.27
C ARG A 180 -0.14 -5.58 -0.98
N MET A 181 0.99 -5.02 -1.37
CA MET A 181 2.32 -5.50 -0.98
C MET A 181 3.27 -4.30 -0.89
N PRO A 182 4.35 -4.37 -0.08
CA PRO A 182 5.38 -3.34 -0.08
C PRO A 182 5.97 -3.17 -1.47
N GLY A 183 6.09 -1.92 -1.94
CA GLY A 183 6.62 -1.63 -3.27
C GLY A 183 5.75 -2.16 -4.41
N HIS A 184 4.46 -2.42 -4.19
CA HIS A 184 3.57 -2.99 -5.21
C HIS A 184 3.60 -2.18 -6.50
N MET A 185 3.48 -0.86 -6.40
CA MET A 185 3.46 0.02 -7.56
C MET A 185 4.82 0.07 -8.25
N ASN A 186 5.93 0.04 -7.51
CA ASN A 186 7.28 0.01 -8.08
C ASN A 186 7.47 -1.23 -8.97
N VAL A 187 7.03 -2.40 -8.50
CA VAL A 187 7.15 -3.65 -9.27
C VAL A 187 6.31 -3.60 -10.55
N LEU A 188 5.05 -3.14 -10.47
CA LEU A 188 4.18 -3.07 -11.65
C LEU A 188 4.65 -2.04 -12.68
N LEU A 189 5.17 -0.91 -12.24
CA LEU A 189 5.73 0.10 -13.15
C LEU A 189 7.06 -0.36 -13.76
N ALA A 190 7.89 -1.08 -12.99
CA ALA A 190 9.09 -1.71 -13.53
C ALA A 190 8.75 -2.80 -14.57
N GLU A 191 7.72 -3.61 -14.33
CA GLU A 191 7.19 -4.58 -15.31
C GLU A 191 6.69 -3.88 -16.60
N ALA A 192 6.12 -2.69 -16.46
CA ALA A 192 5.73 -1.85 -17.59
C ALA A 192 6.90 -1.05 -18.22
N ASN A 193 8.16 -1.28 -17.80
CA ASN A 193 9.36 -0.59 -18.26
C ASN A 193 9.36 0.94 -18.03
N VAL A 194 8.72 1.41 -16.96
CA VAL A 194 8.82 2.82 -16.55
C VAL A 194 10.19 3.04 -15.90
N SER A 195 10.91 4.10 -16.31
CA SER A 195 12.20 4.44 -15.71
C SER A 195 12.06 4.79 -14.23
N TYR A 196 12.97 4.26 -13.40
CA TYR A 196 13.02 4.56 -11.97
C TYR A 196 13.25 6.06 -11.69
N ASP A 197 13.88 6.80 -12.60
CA ASP A 197 14.13 8.24 -12.46
C ASP A 197 12.85 9.09 -12.54
N LEU A 198 11.75 8.49 -13.00
CA LEU A 198 10.43 9.12 -13.04
C LEU A 198 9.62 8.83 -11.77
N LEU A 199 10.05 7.87 -10.95
CA LEU A 199 9.38 7.46 -9.72
C LEU A 199 9.86 8.34 -8.56
N LEU A 200 8.95 9.06 -7.94
CA LEU A 200 9.23 9.99 -6.86
C LEU A 200 8.43 9.61 -5.60
N GLU A 201 9.04 9.79 -4.45
CA GLU A 201 8.42 9.54 -3.15
C GLU A 201 7.64 10.77 -2.65
N PRO A 202 6.70 10.62 -1.68
CA PRO A 202 5.88 11.72 -1.19
C PRO A 202 6.70 12.93 -0.69
N GLU A 203 7.85 12.67 -0.06
CA GLU A 203 8.74 13.69 0.50
C GLU A 203 9.33 14.60 -0.59
N ASP A 204 9.56 14.05 -1.80
CA ASP A 204 10.13 14.78 -2.93
C ASP A 204 9.05 15.51 -3.74
N ILE A 205 7.85 14.95 -3.85
CA ILE A 205 6.78 15.53 -4.70
C ILE A 205 5.93 16.57 -3.99
N ASN A 206 5.66 16.39 -2.69
CA ASN A 206 4.74 17.27 -1.97
C ASN A 206 5.20 18.74 -1.95
N PRO A 207 6.50 19.07 -1.77
CA PRO A 207 6.98 20.46 -1.83
C PRO A 207 6.79 21.13 -3.20
N ALA A 208 6.67 20.35 -4.27
CA ALA A 208 6.51 20.84 -5.64
C ALA A 208 5.08 20.66 -6.18
N MET A 209 4.13 20.21 -5.35
CA MET A 209 2.79 19.80 -5.82
C MET A 209 2.04 20.93 -6.54
N ASP A 210 2.16 22.16 -6.05
CA ASP A 210 1.52 23.37 -6.62
C ASP A 210 1.99 23.69 -8.06
N THR A 211 3.14 23.15 -8.46
CA THR A 211 3.68 23.36 -9.81
C THR A 211 3.04 22.46 -10.85
N TYR A 212 2.43 21.35 -10.44
CA TYR A 212 1.79 20.40 -11.35
C TYR A 212 0.44 20.92 -11.84
N ASP A 213 0.25 20.90 -13.17
CA ASP A 213 -1.00 21.30 -13.81
C ASP A 213 -2.11 20.28 -13.56
N VAL A 214 -1.77 18.99 -13.68
CA VAL A 214 -2.72 17.90 -13.47
C VAL A 214 -2.11 16.79 -12.63
N ALA A 215 -2.82 16.35 -11.59
CA ALA A 215 -2.53 15.13 -10.85
C ALA A 215 -3.55 14.04 -11.17
N ILE A 216 -3.11 12.93 -11.77
CA ILE A 216 -3.94 11.79 -12.16
C ILE A 216 -3.84 10.69 -11.11
N VAL A 217 -4.86 10.54 -10.29
CA VAL A 217 -4.99 9.50 -9.26
C VAL A 217 -5.66 8.26 -9.86
N ILE A 218 -4.92 7.16 -10.01
CA ILE A 218 -5.41 5.95 -10.67
C ILE A 218 -5.69 4.86 -9.63
N GLY A 219 -6.95 4.75 -9.19
CA GLY A 219 -7.35 3.70 -8.26
C GLY A 219 -6.70 3.77 -6.88
N ALA A 220 -6.20 4.95 -6.50
CA ALA A 220 -5.76 5.28 -5.15
C ALA A 220 -6.90 5.97 -4.37
N ASN A 221 -6.95 5.76 -3.06
CA ASN A 221 -7.94 6.39 -2.20
C ASN A 221 -7.30 6.89 -0.89
N ASP A 222 -6.91 5.97 0.01
CA ASP A 222 -6.40 6.36 1.33
C ASP A 222 -5.06 7.13 1.24
N VAL A 223 -4.19 6.75 0.30
CA VAL A 223 -2.85 7.35 0.10
C VAL A 223 -2.87 8.79 -0.44
N VAL A 224 -4.04 9.28 -0.86
CA VAL A 224 -4.26 10.66 -1.32
C VAL A 224 -5.33 11.38 -0.49
N ASN A 225 -5.72 10.81 0.66
CA ASN A 225 -6.85 11.31 1.45
C ASN A 225 -6.42 12.46 2.39
N PRO A 226 -6.92 13.69 2.19
CA PRO A 226 -6.54 14.85 3.00
C PRO A 226 -6.93 14.72 4.48
N SER A 227 -7.88 13.86 4.84
CA SER A 227 -8.23 13.59 6.25
C SER A 227 -7.03 13.06 7.06
N ALA A 228 -5.98 12.54 6.41
CA ALA A 228 -4.75 12.15 7.10
C ALA A 228 -3.98 13.34 7.69
N THR A 229 -4.14 14.56 7.15
CA THR A 229 -3.44 15.76 7.62
C THR A 229 -4.38 16.80 8.21
N GLU A 230 -5.61 16.91 7.68
CA GLU A 230 -6.58 17.94 8.06
C GLU A 230 -7.46 17.55 9.27
N GLU A 231 -7.64 16.25 9.56
CA GLU A 231 -8.64 15.77 10.54
C GLU A 231 -8.04 14.90 11.66
N PRO A 232 -7.70 15.48 12.83
CA PRO A 232 -7.10 14.75 13.96
C PRO A 232 -7.90 13.55 14.48
N GLY A 233 -9.21 13.50 14.22
CA GLY A 233 -10.09 12.39 14.61
C GLY A 233 -10.18 11.26 13.58
N SER A 234 -9.52 11.39 12.43
CA SER A 234 -9.56 10.38 11.37
C SER A 234 -8.73 9.14 11.74
N PRO A 235 -9.19 7.91 11.43
CA PRO A 235 -8.40 6.68 11.60
C PRO A 235 -7.06 6.68 10.87
N ILE A 236 -6.89 7.53 9.85
CA ILE A 236 -5.68 7.67 9.04
C ILE A 236 -4.88 8.93 9.38
N TYR A 237 -5.23 9.66 10.44
CA TYR A 237 -4.53 10.88 10.83
C TYR A 237 -3.04 10.61 11.09
N GLY A 238 -2.17 11.47 10.57
CA GLY A 238 -0.71 11.39 10.64
C GLY A 238 -0.06 10.41 9.66
N MET A 239 -0.84 9.70 8.83
CA MET A 239 -0.30 8.92 7.71
C MET A 239 0.32 9.88 6.68
N PRO A 240 1.58 9.67 6.24
CA PRO A 240 2.09 10.36 5.06
C PRO A 240 1.14 10.14 3.89
N ILE A 241 0.84 11.17 3.12
CA ILE A 241 0.02 11.08 1.92
C ILE A 241 0.71 11.81 0.77
N ILE A 242 0.27 11.52 -0.44
CA ILE A 242 0.57 12.37 -1.58
C ILE A 242 -0.49 13.48 -1.61
N GLU A 243 -0.06 14.72 -1.44
CA GLU A 243 -0.93 15.88 -1.26
C GLU A 243 -1.50 16.40 -2.58
N VAL A 244 -2.02 15.49 -3.44
CA VAL A 244 -2.55 15.81 -4.78
C VAL A 244 -3.59 16.93 -4.79
N HIS A 245 -4.27 17.18 -3.66
CA HIS A 245 -5.23 18.26 -3.52
C HIS A 245 -4.63 19.67 -3.73
N ASN A 246 -3.31 19.81 -3.63
CA ASN A 246 -2.58 21.04 -3.87
C ASN A 246 -2.24 21.28 -5.36
N ALA A 247 -2.39 20.28 -6.23
CA ALA A 247 -2.22 20.45 -7.67
C ALA A 247 -3.34 21.32 -8.27
N LYS A 248 -3.08 21.95 -9.43
CA LYS A 248 -4.06 22.87 -10.05
C LYS A 248 -5.36 22.15 -10.43
N THR A 249 -5.26 20.96 -11.00
CA THR A 249 -6.39 20.08 -11.32
C THR A 249 -6.08 18.66 -10.88
N VAL A 250 -7.08 17.94 -10.36
CA VAL A 250 -6.93 16.54 -9.94
C VAL A 250 -7.95 15.68 -10.68
N PHE A 251 -7.48 14.62 -11.33
CA PHE A 251 -8.32 13.59 -11.91
C PHE A 251 -8.29 12.35 -11.05
N VAL A 252 -9.45 11.86 -10.64
CA VAL A 252 -9.55 10.63 -9.86
C VAL A 252 -10.29 9.58 -10.66
N LEU A 253 -9.58 8.49 -10.95
CA LEU A 253 -10.10 7.33 -11.68
C LEU A 253 -10.51 6.25 -10.69
N LYS A 254 -11.81 5.95 -10.66
CA LYS A 254 -12.38 4.85 -9.87
C LYS A 254 -13.72 4.39 -10.43
N ARG A 255 -14.10 3.14 -10.14
CA ARG A 255 -15.36 2.55 -10.62
C ARG A 255 -16.62 3.13 -9.96
N SER A 256 -16.52 3.55 -8.69
CA SER A 256 -17.66 3.99 -7.88
C SER A 256 -17.20 4.85 -6.70
N MET A 257 -18.11 5.41 -5.92
CA MET A 257 -17.80 6.16 -4.69
C MET A 257 -17.41 5.29 -3.47
N SER A 258 -17.16 4.00 -3.66
CA SER A 258 -16.72 3.09 -2.58
C SER A 258 -15.46 3.59 -1.86
N SER A 259 -15.39 3.31 -0.56
CA SER A 259 -14.28 3.65 0.32
C SER A 259 -13.03 2.81 0.03
N GLY A 260 -11.88 3.28 0.53
CA GLY A 260 -10.61 2.57 0.49
C GLY A 260 -10.53 1.46 1.54
N PHE A 261 -9.29 1.07 1.84
CA PHE A 261 -9.00 0.05 2.84
C PHE A 261 -9.38 0.52 4.26
N ALA A 262 -9.14 1.79 4.56
CA ALA A 262 -9.45 2.37 5.87
C ALA A 262 -10.97 2.55 6.12
N GLY A 263 -11.83 2.30 5.13
CA GLY A 263 -13.28 2.44 5.27
C GLY A 263 -13.78 3.88 5.47
N VAL A 264 -12.88 4.86 5.31
CA VAL A 264 -13.20 6.29 5.41
C VAL A 264 -13.57 6.87 4.05
N GLN A 265 -14.42 7.88 4.06
CA GLN A 265 -14.69 8.70 2.89
C GLN A 265 -13.50 9.65 2.64
N ASN A 266 -13.33 10.09 1.40
CA ASN A 266 -12.20 10.94 1.02
C ASN A 266 -12.69 12.33 0.59
N PRO A 267 -12.39 13.40 1.37
CA PRO A 267 -12.77 14.77 1.04
C PRO A 267 -12.22 15.26 -0.31
N LEU A 268 -11.12 14.68 -0.81
CA LEU A 268 -10.53 15.03 -2.11
C LEU A 268 -11.57 15.01 -3.23
N PHE A 269 -12.46 14.01 -3.23
CA PHE A 269 -13.42 13.80 -4.32
C PHE A 269 -14.46 14.92 -4.46
N PHE A 270 -14.53 15.81 -3.47
CA PHE A 270 -15.47 16.92 -3.38
C PHE A 270 -14.77 18.28 -3.51
N LYS A 271 -13.44 18.33 -3.62
CA LYS A 271 -12.71 19.59 -3.78
C LYS A 271 -12.94 20.19 -5.16
N ASP A 272 -12.91 21.52 -5.24
CA ASP A 272 -13.30 22.24 -6.44
C ASP A 272 -12.41 21.99 -7.66
N ASN A 273 -11.13 21.70 -7.43
CA ASN A 273 -10.13 21.34 -8.44
C ASN A 273 -10.16 19.86 -8.83
N THR A 274 -11.03 19.05 -8.22
CA THR A 274 -11.09 17.61 -8.50
C THR A 274 -12.18 17.28 -9.52
N ARG A 275 -11.87 16.37 -10.45
CA ARG A 275 -12.82 15.78 -11.40
C ARG A 275 -12.75 14.25 -11.28
N MET A 276 -13.92 13.62 -11.36
CA MET A 276 -14.05 12.17 -11.24
C MET A 276 -14.24 11.55 -12.62
N LEU A 277 -13.29 10.71 -13.04
CA LEU A 277 -13.42 9.91 -14.24
C LEU A 277 -13.85 8.50 -13.82
N PHE A 278 -15.16 8.22 -13.94
CA PHE A 278 -15.73 6.96 -13.50
C PHE A 278 -15.52 5.85 -14.55
N GLY A 279 -15.07 4.68 -14.10
CA GLY A 279 -14.86 3.53 -14.98
C GLY A 279 -13.86 2.53 -14.42
N ASP A 280 -13.64 1.45 -15.17
CA ASP A 280 -12.47 0.60 -14.96
C ASP A 280 -11.20 1.37 -15.33
N ALA A 281 -10.14 1.25 -14.52
CA ALA A 281 -8.93 2.05 -14.71
C ALA A 281 -8.26 1.80 -16.07
N LYS A 282 -8.31 0.56 -16.58
CA LYS A 282 -7.73 0.22 -17.88
C LYS A 282 -8.57 0.83 -18.99
N GLU A 283 -9.89 0.65 -18.94
CA GLU A 283 -10.81 1.16 -19.95
C GLU A 283 -10.78 2.70 -20.04
N SER A 284 -10.87 3.40 -18.91
CA SER A 284 -10.84 4.86 -18.88
C SER A 284 -9.53 5.43 -19.42
N ILE A 285 -8.39 4.84 -19.03
CA ILE A 285 -7.07 5.29 -19.53
C ILE A 285 -6.89 4.92 -21.00
N SER A 286 -7.34 3.75 -21.45
CA SER A 286 -7.30 3.38 -22.86
C SER A 286 -8.15 4.33 -23.72
N GLY A 287 -9.30 4.77 -23.21
CA GLY A 287 -10.13 5.78 -23.89
C GLY A 287 -9.36 7.09 -24.09
N VAL A 288 -8.69 7.59 -23.05
CA VAL A 288 -7.85 8.80 -23.16
C VAL A 288 -6.69 8.58 -24.13
N VAL A 289 -6.03 7.42 -24.10
CA VAL A 289 -4.93 7.08 -25.03
C VAL A 289 -5.40 7.07 -26.48
N SER A 290 -6.63 6.60 -26.74
CA SER A 290 -7.21 6.64 -28.10
C SER A 290 -7.34 8.07 -28.61
N GLU A 291 -7.84 9.00 -27.78
CA GLU A 291 -7.95 10.42 -28.16
C GLU A 291 -6.59 11.07 -28.45
N PHE A 292 -5.51 10.67 -27.77
CA PHE A 292 -4.15 11.17 -28.07
C PHE A 292 -3.58 10.68 -29.41
N LYS A 293 -4.15 9.62 -30.00
CA LYS A 293 -3.66 9.03 -31.25
C LYS A 293 -4.44 9.46 -32.48
N ASP A 294 -5.65 9.97 -32.29
CA ASP A 294 -6.55 10.43 -33.34
C ASP A 294 -6.17 11.86 -33.80
#